data_AF-A0A9D5YPP1-F1
#
_entry.id   AF-A0A9D5YPP1-F1
#
_cell.length_a   1.000
_cell.length_b   1.000
_cell.length_c   1.000
_cell.angle_alpha   90.00
_cell.angle_beta   90.00
_cell.angle_gamma   90.00
#
_symmetry.space_group_name_H-M   'P 1'
#
loop_
_entity.id
_entity.type
_entity.pdbx_description
1 polymer ?
#
loop_
_entity_poly.entity_id
_entity_poly.type
_entity_poly.pdbx_seq_one_letter_code
_entity_poly.pdbx_strand_id
1 'polypeptide(L)'
;MCMFKKITFVIALIMMLISIKGFAIDTYGGYDVPVDIEINGSFIKCAQKPVLIDGSAYIPLRAFSDAIGASVEWNDKELWAKITKDGHSFVFYPEKDYCLVDGVEKNYTSVIYNNLTFVPVRAISEVLKYDVNWDDFYLTVKITAPNVEVLENCKDVSYTYEDIMYLGKIIHIESGYQPFNVKIGVGNTVINRVKSPKFPNSVKEVIFDTKYGVQFPPAHTDKFNITPSKDSIIAAKCVLCGVNVARNSLYFINSKVAPSSWAHNNRPHYADMGGMSFYE
;
A
#
# COMPACT_ATOMS: atom_id res chain seq x y z
N MET A 1 -28.23 -53.97 41.65
CA MET A 1 -27.10 -53.18 42.18
C MET A 1 -26.09 -53.01 41.05
N CYS A 2 -25.78 -51.75 40.75
CA CYS A 2 -25.10 -51.20 39.56
C CYS A 2 -23.94 -52.00 38.94
N MET A 3 -23.98 -52.22 37.62
CA MET A 3 -22.81 -52.50 36.77
C MET A 3 -22.33 -51.17 36.17
N PHE A 4 -21.22 -50.64 36.67
CA PHE A 4 -20.46 -49.59 35.97
C PHE A 4 -19.55 -50.25 34.92
N LYS A 5 -19.94 -50.19 33.63
CA LYS A 5 -19.02 -50.47 32.52
C LYS A 5 -18.12 -49.25 32.31
N LYS A 6 -16.81 -49.45 32.41
CA LYS A 6 -15.77 -48.47 32.05
C LYS A 6 -15.90 -48.14 30.56
N ILE A 7 -16.35 -46.94 30.23
CA ILE A 7 -16.25 -46.40 28.86
C ILE A 7 -14.92 -45.65 28.78
N THR A 8 -13.95 -46.27 28.13
CA THR A 8 -12.67 -45.65 27.79
C THR A 8 -12.94 -44.62 26.69
N PHE A 9 -12.87 -43.33 27.04
CA PHE A 9 -12.88 -42.23 26.07
C PHE A 9 -11.55 -42.26 25.32
N VAL A 10 -11.53 -42.82 24.11
CA VAL A 10 -10.41 -42.64 23.17
C VAL A 10 -10.61 -41.26 22.56
N ILE A 11 -9.91 -40.25 23.11
CA ILE A 11 -9.75 -38.96 22.45
C ILE A 11 -8.85 -39.22 21.25
N ALA A 12 -9.46 -39.46 20.09
CA ALA A 12 -8.74 -39.43 18.82
C ALA A 12 -8.29 -37.98 18.60
N LEU A 13 -7.03 -37.71 18.97
CA LEU A 13 -6.33 -36.48 18.68
C LEU A 13 -6.07 -36.44 17.17
N ILE A 14 -7.10 -36.12 16.39
CA ILE A 14 -6.94 -35.75 14.99
C ILE A 14 -6.26 -34.38 15.03
N MET A 15 -4.93 -34.36 15.08
CA MET A 15 -4.15 -33.24 14.59
C MET A 15 -4.41 -33.17 13.09
N MET A 16 -5.52 -32.55 12.73
CA MET A 16 -5.73 -32.03 11.39
C MET A 16 -4.60 -31.01 11.24
N LEU A 17 -3.56 -31.39 10.51
CA LEU A 17 -2.57 -30.46 9.98
C LEU A 17 -3.35 -29.50 9.10
N ILE A 18 -3.89 -28.44 9.70
CA ILE A 18 -4.30 -27.24 8.98
C ILE A 18 -2.97 -26.75 8.42
N SER A 19 -2.70 -27.11 7.17
CA SER A 19 -1.64 -26.47 6.40
C SER A 19 -2.04 -25.02 6.34
N ILE A 20 -1.47 -24.19 7.21
CA ILE A 20 -1.52 -22.75 7.09
C ILE A 20 -0.78 -22.49 5.78
N LYS A 21 -1.51 -22.46 4.66
CA LYS A 21 -0.97 -21.87 3.44
C LYS A 21 -0.67 -20.43 3.81
N GLY A 22 0.60 -20.15 4.10
CA GLY A 22 1.03 -18.78 4.30
C GLY A 22 0.72 -18.03 3.02
N PHE A 23 -0.10 -16.99 3.11
CA PHE A 23 -0.29 -16.06 2.02
C PHE A 23 0.97 -15.20 1.91
N ALA A 24 1.56 -15.17 0.72
CA ALA A 24 2.73 -14.35 0.46
C ALA A 24 2.27 -12.98 -0.03
N ILE A 25 2.58 -11.94 0.74
CA ILE A 25 2.43 -10.56 0.27
C ILE A 25 3.49 -10.30 -0.79
N ASP A 26 3.10 -9.73 -1.93
CA ASP A 26 4.05 -9.38 -2.97
C ASP A 26 4.96 -8.25 -2.46
N THR A 27 6.27 -8.47 -2.58
CA THR A 27 7.28 -7.50 -2.17
C THR A 27 8.17 -7.10 -3.33
N TYR A 28 8.73 -5.91 -3.27
CA TYR A 28 9.76 -5.43 -4.19
C TYR A 28 10.93 -4.86 -3.38
N GLY A 29 12.14 -5.37 -3.63
CA GLY A 29 13.33 -4.95 -2.89
C GLY A 29 13.24 -5.16 -1.36
N GLY A 30 12.41 -6.09 -0.90
CA GLY A 30 12.18 -6.38 0.53
C GLY A 30 11.09 -5.54 1.21
N TYR A 31 10.30 -4.77 0.46
CA TYR A 31 9.20 -3.95 0.97
C TYR A 31 7.87 -4.38 0.33
N ASP A 32 6.79 -4.37 1.10
CA ASP A 32 5.43 -4.57 0.59
C ASP A 32 5.17 -3.63 -0.60
N VAL A 33 4.57 -4.17 -1.67
CA VAL A 33 4.16 -3.35 -2.82
C VAL A 33 2.82 -2.66 -2.47
N PRO A 34 2.79 -1.33 -2.28
CA PRO A 34 1.56 -0.64 -1.93
C PRO A 34 0.61 -0.57 -3.14
N VAL A 35 -0.64 -0.95 -2.90
CA VAL A 35 -1.74 -0.83 -3.88
C VAL A 35 -2.70 0.26 -3.43
N ASP A 36 -3.22 1.01 -4.40
CA ASP A 36 -4.33 1.92 -4.16
C ASP A 36 -5.63 1.33 -4.71
N ILE A 37 -6.74 1.69 -4.07
CA ILE A 37 -8.08 1.45 -4.62
C ILE A 37 -8.67 2.81 -4.98
N GLU A 38 -9.18 2.92 -6.19
CA GLU A 38 -9.94 4.05 -6.68
C GLU A 38 -11.37 3.59 -6.99
N ILE A 39 -12.38 4.27 -6.45
CA ILE A 39 -13.79 4.00 -6.76
C ILE A 39 -14.37 5.28 -7.37
N ASN A 40 -14.88 5.19 -8.59
CA ASN A 40 -15.49 6.29 -9.33
C ASN A 40 -14.63 7.58 -9.32
N GLY A 41 -13.32 7.47 -9.53
CA GLY A 41 -12.40 8.62 -9.53
C GLY A 41 -11.80 9.01 -8.18
N SER A 42 -12.25 8.41 -7.07
CA SER A 42 -11.79 8.77 -5.73
C SER A 42 -10.90 7.68 -5.13
N PHE A 43 -9.67 8.02 -4.72
CA PHE A 43 -8.85 7.11 -3.93
C PHE A 43 -9.50 6.82 -2.59
N ILE A 44 -9.40 5.58 -2.12
CA ILE A 44 -10.01 5.12 -0.87
C ILE A 44 -9.01 5.17 0.27
N LYS A 45 -9.39 5.90 1.31
CA LYS A 45 -8.64 6.02 2.55
C LYS A 45 -8.61 4.68 3.27
N CYS A 46 -7.40 4.17 3.47
CA CYS A 46 -7.17 2.93 4.19
C CYS A 46 -6.12 3.19 5.28
N ALA A 47 -6.47 2.94 6.55
CA ALA A 47 -5.51 3.07 7.65
C ALA A 47 -4.33 2.12 7.48
N GLN A 48 -4.60 0.92 6.95
CA GLN A 48 -3.60 0.01 6.44
C GLN A 48 -3.80 -0.12 4.93
N LYS A 49 -2.73 0.11 4.16
CA LYS A 49 -2.82 0.15 2.70
C LYS A 49 -3.20 -1.23 2.14
N PRO A 50 -3.97 -1.27 1.04
CA PRO A 50 -4.19 -2.47 0.24
C PRO A 50 -2.87 -3.11 -0.18
N VAL A 51 -2.89 -4.44 -0.32
CA VAL A 51 -1.70 -5.25 -0.66
C VAL A 51 -2.01 -6.18 -1.82
N LEU A 52 -0.96 -6.60 -2.54
CA LEU A 52 -1.05 -7.73 -3.46
C LEU A 52 -0.69 -9.01 -2.71
N ILE A 53 -1.49 -10.05 -2.91
CA ILE A 53 -1.23 -11.40 -2.41
C ILE A 53 -1.41 -12.33 -3.60
N ASP A 54 -0.34 -13.02 -3.99
CA ASP A 54 -0.29 -13.90 -5.15
C ASP A 54 -0.86 -13.21 -6.42
N GLY A 55 -0.49 -11.93 -6.62
CA GLY A 55 -0.95 -11.11 -7.75
C GLY A 55 -2.42 -10.63 -7.68
N SER A 56 -3.15 -10.92 -6.60
CA SER A 56 -4.51 -10.43 -6.37
C SER A 56 -4.53 -9.27 -5.38
N ALA A 57 -5.31 -8.23 -5.65
CA ALA A 57 -5.43 -7.08 -4.76
C ALA A 57 -6.41 -7.35 -3.60
N TYR A 58 -5.92 -7.11 -2.38
CA TYR A 58 -6.67 -7.24 -1.14
C TYR A 58 -6.79 -5.89 -0.43
N ILE A 59 -7.96 -5.61 0.12
CA ILE A 59 -8.29 -4.38 0.85
C ILE A 59 -8.86 -4.72 2.23
N PRO A 60 -8.61 -3.93 3.30
CA PRO A 60 -9.31 -4.10 4.57
C PRO A 60 -10.83 -4.05 4.36
N LEU A 61 -11.54 -5.07 4.82
CA LEU A 61 -12.99 -5.24 4.61
C LEU A 61 -13.78 -3.98 4.99
N ARG A 62 -13.44 -3.38 6.14
CA ARG A 62 -14.07 -2.16 6.65
C ARG A 62 -13.87 -0.96 5.72
N ALA A 63 -12.65 -0.75 5.24
CA ALA A 63 -12.37 0.38 4.34
C ALA A 63 -13.17 0.24 3.04
N PHE A 64 -13.27 -0.98 2.51
CA PHE A 64 -14.05 -1.24 1.31
C PHE A 64 -15.56 -1.09 1.55
N SER A 65 -16.09 -1.65 2.64
CA SER A 65 -17.51 -1.54 2.98
C SER A 65 -17.94 -0.09 3.21
N ASP A 66 -17.14 0.69 3.93
CA ASP A 66 -17.44 2.10 4.21
C ASP A 66 -17.43 2.91 2.91
N ALA A 67 -16.45 2.66 2.02
CA ALA A 67 -16.34 3.35 0.74
C ALA A 67 -17.51 3.10 -0.22
N ILE A 68 -18.13 1.91 -0.17
CA ILE A 68 -19.29 1.58 -1.01
C ILE A 68 -20.63 1.77 -0.31
N GLY A 69 -20.63 2.22 0.95
CA GLY A 69 -21.84 2.39 1.76
C GLY A 69 -22.54 1.06 2.12
N ALA A 70 -21.77 -0.01 2.29
CA ALA A 70 -22.28 -1.29 2.78
C ALA A 70 -22.43 -1.28 4.31
N SER A 71 -23.45 -1.98 4.80
CA SER A 71 -23.55 -2.26 6.24
C SER A 71 -22.63 -3.41 6.64
N VAL A 72 -22.08 -3.36 7.85
CA VAL A 72 -21.16 -4.38 8.38
C VAL A 72 -21.62 -4.88 9.74
N GLU A 73 -21.65 -6.20 9.90
CA GLU A 73 -21.91 -6.90 11.15
C GLU A 73 -20.71 -7.81 11.48
N TRP A 74 -20.31 -7.83 12.75
CA TRP A 74 -19.21 -8.64 13.25
C TRP A 74 -19.73 -9.63 14.29
N ASN A 75 -19.25 -10.87 14.22
CA ASN A 75 -19.51 -11.88 15.24
C ASN A 75 -18.18 -12.43 15.75
N ASP A 76 -17.77 -11.95 16.92
CA ASP A 76 -16.49 -12.31 17.53
C ASP A 76 -16.49 -13.75 18.07
N LYS A 77 -17.67 -14.29 18.40
CA LYS A 77 -17.80 -15.65 18.95
C LYS A 77 -17.63 -16.72 17.87
N GLU A 78 -18.29 -16.52 16.74
CA GLU A 78 -18.29 -17.43 15.61
C GLU A 78 -17.24 -17.04 14.55
N LEU A 79 -16.47 -15.97 14.80
CA LEU A 79 -15.40 -15.43 13.97
C LEU A 79 -15.83 -15.23 12.51
N TRP A 80 -16.75 -14.30 12.29
CA TRP A 80 -17.10 -13.87 10.94
C TRP A 80 -17.44 -12.38 10.85
N ALA A 81 -17.28 -11.85 9.64
CA ALA A 81 -17.70 -10.52 9.27
C ALA A 81 -18.69 -10.61 8.11
N LYS A 82 -19.87 -10.00 8.27
CA LYS A 82 -20.89 -9.95 7.24
C LYS A 82 -21.01 -8.54 6.71
N ILE A 83 -21.00 -8.41 5.38
CA ILE A 83 -21.37 -7.16 4.71
C ILE A 83 -22.70 -7.34 3.99
N THR A 84 -23.49 -6.27 3.91
CA THR A 84 -24.75 -6.26 3.14
C THR A 84 -24.84 -4.98 2.32
N LYS A 85 -25.07 -5.13 1.01
CA LYS A 85 -25.14 -4.06 0.02
C LYS A 85 -26.08 -4.46 -1.11
N ASP A 86 -26.99 -3.57 -1.47
CA ASP A 86 -27.92 -3.71 -2.62
C ASP A 86 -28.68 -5.06 -2.67
N GLY A 87 -29.07 -5.57 -1.49
CA GLY A 87 -29.79 -6.84 -1.34
C GLY A 87 -28.91 -8.09 -1.30
N HIS A 88 -27.60 -7.97 -1.54
CA HIS A 88 -26.63 -9.05 -1.43
C HIS A 88 -25.96 -9.07 -0.06
N SER A 89 -25.62 -10.28 0.40
CA SER A 89 -24.90 -10.53 1.64
C SER A 89 -23.63 -11.33 1.39
N PHE A 90 -22.55 -10.96 2.08
CA PHE A 90 -21.27 -11.65 2.01
C PHE A 90 -20.81 -11.93 3.43
N VAL A 91 -20.54 -13.19 3.77
CA VAL A 91 -20.02 -13.59 5.08
C VAL A 91 -18.60 -14.12 4.89
N PHE A 92 -17.64 -13.37 5.41
CA PHE A 92 -16.23 -13.73 5.40
C PHE A 92 -15.86 -14.37 6.72
N TYR A 93 -15.27 -15.55 6.64
CA TYR A 93 -14.71 -16.28 7.76
C TYR A 93 -13.19 -16.13 7.67
N PRO A 94 -12.53 -15.51 8.66
CA PRO A 94 -11.09 -15.43 8.67
C PRO A 94 -10.46 -16.82 8.57
N GLU A 95 -9.36 -16.92 7.80
CA GLU A 95 -8.60 -18.16 7.59
C GLU A 95 -9.37 -19.30 6.90
N LYS A 96 -10.56 -19.03 6.34
CA LYS A 96 -11.22 -19.94 5.40
C LYS A 96 -10.92 -19.51 3.97
N ASP A 97 -10.79 -20.50 3.11
CA ASP A 97 -10.62 -20.34 1.65
C ASP A 97 -11.95 -20.08 0.92
N TYR A 98 -13.00 -19.72 1.66
CA TYR A 98 -14.31 -19.40 1.11
C TYR A 98 -15.00 -18.27 1.87
N CYS A 99 -16.00 -17.70 1.22
CA CYS A 99 -17.02 -16.86 1.83
C CYS A 99 -18.40 -17.36 1.43
N LEU A 100 -19.44 -16.93 2.15
CA LEU A 100 -20.82 -17.16 1.73
C LEU A 100 -21.33 -15.90 1.03
N VAL A 101 -21.78 -16.04 -0.22
CA VAL A 101 -22.50 -15.00 -0.96
C VAL A 101 -23.96 -15.43 -1.06
N ASP A 102 -24.86 -14.69 -0.42
CA ASP A 102 -26.28 -15.01 -0.33
C ASP A 102 -26.53 -16.45 0.16
N GLY A 103 -25.73 -16.89 1.13
CA GLY A 103 -25.77 -18.24 1.70
C GLY A 103 -25.11 -19.33 0.86
N VAL A 104 -24.57 -19.01 -0.32
CA VAL A 104 -23.87 -19.95 -1.20
C VAL A 104 -22.36 -19.79 -1.07
N GLU A 105 -21.65 -20.90 -0.90
CA GLU A 105 -20.20 -20.91 -0.83
C GLU A 105 -19.56 -20.42 -2.14
N LYS A 106 -18.59 -19.50 -2.01
CA LYS A 106 -17.74 -19.00 -3.09
C LYS A 106 -16.29 -19.06 -2.66
N ASN A 107 -15.41 -19.45 -3.58
CA ASN A 107 -13.97 -19.59 -3.34
C ASN A 107 -13.28 -18.22 -3.42
N TYR A 108 -13.57 -17.38 -2.44
CA TYR A 108 -12.85 -16.13 -2.17
C TYR A 108 -12.29 -16.21 -0.76
N THR A 109 -10.97 -16.33 -0.65
CA THR A 109 -10.28 -16.39 0.63
C THR A 109 -10.20 -15.01 1.27
N SER A 110 -10.55 -14.89 2.55
CA SER A 110 -10.20 -13.72 3.35
C SER A 110 -8.95 -13.99 4.18
N VAL A 111 -8.12 -12.97 4.42
CA VAL A 111 -6.86 -13.10 5.17
C VAL A 111 -6.84 -12.14 6.35
N ILE A 112 -6.23 -12.54 7.46
CA ILE A 112 -5.92 -11.62 8.55
C ILE A 112 -4.51 -11.08 8.32
N TYR A 113 -4.37 -9.77 8.19
CA TYR A 113 -3.08 -9.10 8.10
C TYR A 113 -3.05 -7.89 9.04
N ASN A 114 -2.07 -7.84 9.94
CA ASN A 114 -1.96 -6.86 11.04
C ASN A 114 -3.29 -6.65 11.80
N ASN A 115 -3.94 -7.75 12.20
CA ASN A 115 -5.22 -7.77 12.93
C ASN A 115 -6.43 -7.17 12.17
N LEU A 116 -6.32 -6.97 10.86
CA LEU A 116 -7.46 -6.60 10.01
C LEU A 116 -7.83 -7.74 9.08
N THR A 117 -9.14 -7.91 8.84
CA THR A 117 -9.63 -8.80 7.80
C THR A 117 -9.49 -8.11 6.44
N PHE A 118 -8.66 -8.68 5.58
CA PHE A 118 -8.50 -8.30 4.19
C PHE A 118 -9.30 -9.24 3.30
N VAL A 119 -9.92 -8.67 2.27
CA VAL A 119 -10.71 -9.42 1.28
C VAL A 119 -10.23 -9.11 -0.13
N PRO A 120 -10.33 -10.06 -1.07
CA PRO A 120 -10.04 -9.79 -2.47
C PRO A 120 -11.04 -8.75 -2.97
N VAL A 121 -10.56 -7.70 -3.64
CA VAL A 121 -11.43 -6.63 -4.17
C VAL A 121 -12.51 -7.21 -5.10
N ARG A 122 -12.17 -8.25 -5.86
CA ARG A 122 -13.09 -8.94 -6.78
C ARG A 122 -14.21 -9.69 -6.07
N ALA A 123 -14.00 -10.19 -4.85
CA ALA A 123 -14.98 -11.02 -4.14
C ALA A 123 -16.34 -10.32 -3.99
N ILE A 124 -16.29 -9.01 -3.73
CA ILE A 124 -17.47 -8.18 -3.55
C ILE A 124 -17.88 -7.52 -4.87
N SER A 125 -16.90 -7.01 -5.63
CA SER A 125 -17.14 -6.27 -6.87
C SER A 125 -17.86 -7.11 -7.94
N GLU A 126 -17.51 -8.38 -8.12
CA GLU A 126 -18.08 -9.24 -9.17
C GLU A 126 -19.57 -9.55 -8.95
N VAL A 127 -19.97 -9.71 -7.67
CA VAL A 127 -21.36 -9.97 -7.29
C VAL A 127 -22.19 -8.71 -7.44
N LEU A 128 -21.66 -7.57 -6.98
CA LEU A 128 -22.30 -6.25 -7.12
C LEU A 128 -22.25 -5.67 -8.54
N LYS A 129 -21.66 -6.39 -9.51
CA LYS A 129 -21.54 -5.97 -10.92
C LYS A 129 -20.77 -4.66 -11.11
N TYR A 130 -19.78 -4.42 -10.26
CA TYR A 130 -18.83 -3.33 -10.45
C TYR A 130 -17.77 -3.73 -11.46
N ASP A 131 -17.39 -2.81 -12.34
CA ASP A 131 -16.28 -3.02 -13.26
C ASP A 131 -14.96 -2.78 -12.52
N VAL A 132 -13.99 -3.68 -12.68
CA VAL A 132 -12.71 -3.65 -11.97
C VAL A 132 -11.56 -3.71 -12.96
N ASN A 133 -10.81 -2.61 -13.06
CA ASN A 133 -9.66 -2.48 -13.94
C ASN A 133 -8.36 -2.34 -13.13
N TRP A 134 -7.30 -2.98 -13.61
CA TRP A 134 -5.97 -2.83 -13.02
C TRP A 134 -5.13 -1.84 -13.81
N ASP A 135 -4.70 -0.76 -13.15
CA ASP A 135 -3.70 0.16 -13.67
C ASP A 135 -2.31 -0.32 -13.23
N ASP A 136 -1.60 -1.01 -14.13
CA ASP A 136 -0.28 -1.58 -13.83
C ASP A 136 0.79 -0.51 -13.61
N PHE A 137 0.64 0.66 -14.24
CA PHE A 137 1.61 1.74 -14.09
C PHE A 137 1.53 2.34 -12.70
N TYR A 138 0.33 2.68 -12.23
CA TYR A 138 0.12 3.26 -10.90
C TYR A 138 -0.13 2.23 -9.80
N LEU A 139 -0.17 0.93 -10.11
CA LEU A 139 -0.49 -0.14 -9.16
C LEU A 139 -1.80 0.14 -8.40
N THR A 140 -2.84 0.48 -9.17
CA THR A 140 -4.13 0.93 -8.65
C THR A 140 -5.25 0.06 -9.21
N VAL A 141 -6.13 -0.41 -8.34
CA VAL A 141 -7.39 -1.02 -8.77
C VAL A 141 -8.42 0.09 -8.94
N LYS A 142 -8.90 0.27 -10.17
CA LYS A 142 -9.95 1.22 -10.52
C LYS A 142 -11.28 0.50 -10.59
N ILE A 143 -12.25 0.97 -9.82
CA ILE A 143 -13.57 0.37 -9.71
C ILE A 143 -14.59 1.38 -10.23
N THR A 144 -15.36 0.98 -11.23
CA THR A 144 -16.57 1.70 -11.64
C THR A 144 -17.77 1.03 -10.99
N ALA A 145 -18.35 1.71 -10.01
CA ALA A 145 -19.45 1.21 -9.19
C ALA A 145 -20.71 2.05 -9.42
N PRO A 146 -21.71 1.54 -10.16
CA PRO A 146 -22.96 2.26 -10.39
C PRO A 146 -23.68 2.58 -9.07
N ASN A 147 -24.23 3.79 -8.96
CA ASN A 147 -24.99 4.25 -7.79
C ASN A 147 -24.19 4.23 -6.47
N VAL A 148 -22.85 4.30 -6.54
CA VAL A 148 -21.98 4.48 -5.38
C VAL A 148 -21.36 5.87 -5.42
N GLU A 149 -21.60 6.64 -4.37
CA GLU A 149 -20.90 7.89 -4.11
C GLU A 149 -19.99 7.69 -2.90
N VAL A 150 -18.67 7.84 -3.11
CA VAL A 150 -17.68 7.70 -2.04
C VAL A 150 -17.83 8.89 -1.09
N LEU A 151 -18.15 8.60 0.18
CA LEU A 151 -18.25 9.62 1.22
C LEU A 151 -16.92 10.34 1.42
N GLU A 152 -16.96 11.64 1.73
CA GLU A 152 -15.75 12.48 1.82
C GLU A 152 -14.74 11.97 2.85
N ASN A 153 -15.21 11.44 3.99
CA ASN A 153 -14.35 10.86 5.02
C ASN A 153 -13.67 9.54 4.60
N CYS A 154 -14.15 8.90 3.53
CA CYS A 154 -13.59 7.68 2.94
C CYS A 154 -12.60 7.98 1.81
N LYS A 155 -12.46 9.25 1.37
CA LYS A 155 -11.51 9.63 0.33
C LYS A 155 -10.10 9.79 0.88
N ASP A 156 -9.11 9.23 0.20
CA ASP A 156 -7.70 9.50 0.45
C ASP A 156 -7.27 10.71 -0.36
N VAL A 157 -6.93 11.80 0.33
CA VAL A 157 -6.44 13.06 -0.25
C VAL A 157 -4.98 13.30 0.09
N SER A 158 -4.27 12.29 0.60
CA SER A 158 -2.87 12.43 1.04
C SER A 158 -1.88 12.63 -0.10
N TYR A 159 -2.21 12.14 -1.31
CA TYR A 159 -1.45 12.36 -2.53
C TYR A 159 -2.31 12.14 -3.77
N THR A 160 -1.79 12.59 -4.90
CA THR A 160 -2.44 12.52 -6.22
C THR A 160 -1.62 11.67 -7.20
N TYR A 161 -2.20 11.37 -8.37
CA TYR A 161 -1.44 10.84 -9.50
C TYR A 161 -0.30 11.76 -9.94
N GLU A 162 -0.45 13.08 -9.79
CA GLU A 162 0.61 14.04 -10.08
C GLU A 162 1.78 13.82 -9.12
N ASP A 163 1.53 13.69 -7.81
CA ASP A 163 2.58 13.43 -6.82
C ASP A 163 3.33 12.12 -7.11
N ILE A 164 2.61 11.04 -7.43
CA ILE A 164 3.24 9.74 -7.78
C ILE A 164 4.12 9.91 -9.02
N MET A 165 3.63 10.59 -10.05
CA MET A 165 4.35 10.78 -11.32
C MET A 165 5.62 11.63 -11.12
N TYR A 166 5.50 12.80 -10.48
CA TYR A 166 6.65 13.69 -10.29
C TYR A 166 7.67 13.08 -9.34
N LEU A 167 7.24 12.43 -8.25
CA LEU A 167 8.14 11.73 -7.34
C LEU A 167 8.83 10.55 -8.03
N GLY A 168 8.08 9.76 -8.82
CA GLY A 168 8.64 8.65 -9.60
C GLY A 168 9.68 9.12 -10.62
N LYS A 169 9.42 10.22 -11.33
CA LYS A 169 10.37 10.82 -12.28
C LYS A 169 11.67 11.23 -11.59
N ILE A 170 11.59 11.94 -10.47
CA ILE A 170 12.81 12.40 -9.81
C ILE A 170 13.59 11.24 -9.17
N ILE A 171 12.91 10.26 -8.59
CA ILE A 171 13.57 9.03 -8.10
C ILE A 171 14.30 8.31 -9.24
N HIS A 172 13.64 8.19 -10.41
CA HIS A 172 14.22 7.54 -11.58
C HIS A 172 15.49 8.25 -12.06
N ILE A 173 15.46 9.58 -12.12
CA ILE A 173 16.59 10.40 -12.57
C ILE A 173 17.77 10.31 -11.59
N GLU A 174 17.49 10.50 -10.29
CA GLU A 174 18.55 10.62 -9.28
C GLU A 174 19.12 9.26 -8.84
N SER A 175 18.33 8.19 -8.97
CA SER A 175 18.66 6.89 -8.39
C SER A 175 18.19 5.68 -9.19
N GLY A 176 17.82 5.84 -10.46
CA GLY A 176 17.24 4.77 -11.29
C GLY A 176 18.06 3.48 -11.38
N TYR A 177 19.38 3.56 -11.29
CA TYR A 177 20.28 2.39 -11.29
C TYR A 177 20.70 1.90 -9.90
N GLN A 178 20.24 2.57 -8.85
CA GLN A 178 20.61 2.26 -7.47
C GLN A 178 19.75 1.12 -6.90
N PRO A 179 20.21 0.45 -5.82
CA PRO A 179 19.38 -0.47 -5.06
C PRO A 179 18.07 0.18 -4.57
N PHE A 180 17.03 -0.63 -4.41
CA PHE A 180 15.68 -0.13 -4.16
C PHE A 180 15.54 0.74 -2.90
N ASN A 181 16.25 0.41 -1.81
CA ASN A 181 16.28 1.24 -0.60
C ASN A 181 16.88 2.65 -0.84
N VAL A 182 17.83 2.79 -1.78
CA VAL A 182 18.36 4.11 -2.17
C VAL A 182 17.30 4.94 -2.88
N LYS A 183 16.49 4.30 -3.75
CA LYS A 183 15.35 4.95 -4.43
C LYS A 183 14.33 5.47 -3.42
N ILE A 184 14.00 4.66 -2.41
CA ILE A 184 13.14 5.09 -1.29
C ILE A 184 13.79 6.27 -0.55
N GLY A 185 15.10 6.21 -0.26
CA GLY A 185 15.80 7.29 0.45
C GLY A 185 15.78 8.64 -0.29
N VAL A 186 15.95 8.63 -1.63
CA VAL A 186 15.78 9.85 -2.45
C VAL A 186 14.36 10.38 -2.32
N GLY A 187 13.36 9.52 -2.47
CA GLY A 187 11.96 9.91 -2.32
C GLY A 187 11.65 10.45 -0.92
N ASN A 188 12.18 9.83 0.14
CA ASN A 188 12.04 10.30 1.52
C ASN A 188 12.57 11.72 1.66
N THR A 189 13.71 12.04 1.03
CA THR A 189 14.26 13.40 1.07
C THR A 189 13.30 14.42 0.45
N VAL A 190 12.63 14.08 -0.65
CA VAL A 190 11.60 14.96 -1.26
C VAL A 190 10.40 15.14 -0.32
N ILE A 191 9.85 14.05 0.23
CA ILE A 191 8.69 14.15 1.14
C ILE A 191 9.04 14.82 2.47
N ASN A 192 10.26 14.66 2.97
CA ASN A 192 10.73 15.38 4.15
C ASN A 192 10.84 16.89 3.91
N ARG A 193 11.25 17.30 2.69
CA ARG A 193 11.21 18.71 2.28
C ARG A 193 9.78 19.23 2.22
N VAL A 194 8.85 18.49 1.60
CA VAL A 194 7.42 18.84 1.57
C VAL A 194 6.86 19.09 2.99
N LYS A 195 7.29 18.29 3.97
CA LYS A 195 6.87 18.41 5.38
C LYS A 195 7.62 19.50 6.17
N SER A 196 8.68 20.07 5.61
CA SER A 196 9.56 21.01 6.30
C SER A 196 9.16 22.45 5.99
N PRO A 197 9.08 23.35 6.98
CA PRO A 197 8.77 24.76 6.75
C PRO A 197 9.87 25.50 5.98
N LYS A 198 11.01 24.86 5.71
CA LYS A 198 12.14 25.43 4.96
C LYS A 198 11.95 25.37 3.45
N PHE A 199 11.03 24.52 2.96
CA PHE A 199 10.82 24.22 1.55
C PHE A 199 9.34 24.42 1.16
N PRO A 200 9.00 24.40 -0.13
CA PRO A 200 7.61 24.33 -0.58
C PRO A 200 6.87 23.11 -0.05
N ASN A 201 5.54 23.16 -0.10
CA ASN A 201 4.65 22.18 0.56
C ASN A 201 3.97 21.22 -0.42
N SER A 202 4.48 21.08 -1.64
CA SER A 202 4.04 20.09 -2.63
C SER A 202 5.21 19.38 -3.30
N VAL A 203 5.03 18.14 -3.75
CA VAL A 203 6.09 17.35 -4.40
C VAL A 203 6.66 18.09 -5.61
N LYS A 204 5.77 18.62 -6.46
CA LYS A 204 6.15 19.37 -7.65
C LYS A 204 6.95 20.61 -7.30
N GLU A 205 6.48 21.45 -6.39
CA GLU A 205 7.20 22.68 -6.06
C GLU A 205 8.57 22.39 -5.41
N VAL A 206 8.68 21.34 -4.59
CA VAL A 206 9.98 20.92 -4.03
C VAL A 206 10.94 20.48 -5.13
N ILE A 207 10.48 19.75 -6.15
CA ILE A 207 11.31 19.30 -7.26
C ILE A 207 11.83 20.47 -8.10
N PHE A 208 10.99 21.50 -8.29
CA PHE A 208 11.31 22.67 -9.11
C PHE A 208 11.78 23.90 -8.30
N ASP A 209 12.05 23.74 -7.01
CA ASP A 209 12.48 24.84 -6.15
C ASP A 209 13.84 25.39 -6.60
N THR A 210 13.94 26.71 -6.61
CA THR A 210 15.14 27.48 -7.00
C THR A 210 15.59 28.49 -5.95
N LYS A 211 14.89 28.57 -4.80
CA LYS A 211 15.10 29.61 -3.77
C LYS A 211 16.54 29.73 -3.27
N TYR A 212 17.24 28.60 -3.15
CA TYR A 212 18.65 28.54 -2.73
C TYR A 212 19.53 27.83 -3.76
N GLY A 213 19.19 28.00 -5.03
CA GLY A 213 19.75 27.24 -6.15
C GLY A 213 18.80 26.13 -6.61
N VAL A 214 19.10 25.60 -7.79
CA VAL A 214 18.30 24.57 -8.44
C VAL A 214 18.44 23.24 -7.66
N GLN A 215 17.35 22.79 -7.04
CA GLN A 215 17.38 21.59 -6.19
C GLN A 215 17.70 20.32 -7.00
N PHE A 216 17.02 20.16 -8.14
CA PHE A 216 17.18 19.01 -9.03
C PHE A 216 17.45 19.50 -10.46
N PRO A 217 18.71 19.77 -10.84
CA PRO A 217 19.04 20.37 -12.14
C PRO A 217 18.44 19.66 -13.36
N PRO A 218 18.40 18.30 -13.42
CA PRO A 218 17.75 17.62 -14.54
C PRO A 218 16.25 17.92 -14.70
N ALA A 219 15.55 18.28 -13.62
CA ALA A 219 14.12 18.60 -13.64
C ALA A 219 13.78 19.82 -14.51
N HIS A 220 14.74 20.74 -14.67
CA HIS A 220 14.59 21.97 -15.46
C HIS A 220 15.07 21.82 -16.91
N THR A 221 15.19 20.58 -17.40
CA THR A 221 15.66 20.26 -18.76
C THR A 221 14.75 19.22 -19.42
N ASP A 222 14.94 18.96 -20.71
CA ASP A 222 14.21 17.91 -21.42
C ASP A 222 14.40 16.50 -20.81
N LYS A 223 15.41 16.31 -19.95
CA LYS A 223 15.62 15.07 -19.20
C LYS A 223 14.47 14.74 -18.23
N PHE A 224 13.61 15.70 -17.90
CA PHE A 224 12.42 15.45 -17.06
C PHE A 224 11.21 14.94 -17.85
N ASN A 225 11.25 15.02 -19.19
CA ASN A 225 10.23 14.47 -20.06
C ASN A 225 10.41 12.95 -20.27
N ILE A 226 10.41 12.22 -19.16
CA ILE A 226 10.56 10.77 -19.12
C ILE A 226 9.32 10.10 -18.55
N THR A 227 9.15 8.82 -18.86
CA THR A 227 8.29 7.92 -18.10
C THR A 227 9.16 7.18 -17.08
N PRO A 228 8.93 7.31 -15.77
CA PRO A 228 9.71 6.60 -14.77
C PRO A 228 9.52 5.08 -14.89
N SER A 229 10.55 4.33 -14.53
CA SER A 229 10.50 2.87 -14.45
C SER A 229 9.52 2.39 -13.38
N LYS A 230 9.00 1.16 -13.55
CA LYS A 230 8.08 0.51 -12.61
C LYS A 230 8.62 0.52 -11.17
N ASP A 231 9.91 0.25 -10.99
CA ASP A 231 10.53 0.26 -9.66
C ASP A 231 10.64 1.67 -9.04
N SER A 232 10.73 2.72 -9.84
CA SER A 232 10.72 4.10 -9.35
C SER A 232 9.31 4.53 -8.95
N ILE A 233 8.28 4.04 -9.65
CA ILE A 233 6.89 4.19 -9.22
C ILE A 233 6.61 3.42 -7.93
N ILE A 234 7.04 2.16 -7.81
CA ILE A 234 6.90 1.40 -6.56
C ILE A 234 7.58 2.14 -5.41
N ALA A 235 8.81 2.63 -5.61
CA ALA A 235 9.52 3.41 -4.59
C ALA A 235 8.76 4.69 -4.21
N ALA A 236 8.24 5.44 -5.20
CA ALA A 236 7.44 6.63 -4.95
C ALA A 236 6.20 6.31 -4.10
N LYS A 237 5.48 5.24 -4.43
CA LYS A 237 4.31 4.81 -3.64
C LYS A 237 4.68 4.34 -2.25
N CYS A 238 5.77 3.58 -2.08
CA CYS A 238 6.26 3.18 -0.75
C CYS A 238 6.50 4.42 0.12
N VAL A 239 7.18 5.43 -0.44
CA VAL A 239 7.48 6.69 0.24
C VAL A 239 6.20 7.46 0.62
N LEU A 240 5.25 7.60 -0.32
CA LEU A 240 3.96 8.26 -0.08
C LEU A 240 3.10 7.51 0.95
N CYS A 241 3.21 6.18 1.01
CA CYS A 241 2.58 5.33 2.02
C CYS A 241 3.35 5.31 3.36
N GLY A 242 4.43 6.09 3.50
CA GLY A 242 5.12 6.31 4.77
C GLY A 242 6.34 5.42 5.01
N VAL A 243 6.78 4.61 4.05
CA VAL A 243 8.05 3.87 4.18
C VAL A 243 9.19 4.87 4.24
N ASN A 244 9.96 4.85 5.34
CA ASN A 244 11.06 5.77 5.57
C ASN A 244 12.34 5.03 5.96
N VAL A 245 13.36 5.16 5.11
CA VAL A 245 14.70 4.57 5.30
C VAL A 245 15.80 5.64 5.48
N ALA A 246 15.52 6.89 5.11
CA ALA A 246 16.46 8.00 5.20
C ALA A 246 16.19 8.96 6.37
N ARG A 247 15.30 8.57 7.30
CA ARG A 247 14.93 9.36 8.50
C ARG A 247 14.41 10.74 8.10
N ASN A 248 14.88 11.81 8.74
CA ASN A 248 14.48 13.19 8.48
C ASN A 248 15.44 13.89 7.49
N SER A 249 16.10 13.15 6.59
CA SER A 249 17.05 13.74 5.65
C SER A 249 16.39 14.79 4.76
N LEU A 250 17.06 15.93 4.59
CA LEU A 250 16.70 16.97 3.63
C LEU A 250 17.71 17.06 2.48
N TYR A 251 18.83 16.33 2.54
CA TYR A 251 19.83 16.28 1.48
C TYR A 251 20.33 14.85 1.28
N PHE A 252 20.74 14.55 0.04
CA PHE A 252 21.46 13.34 -0.30
C PHE A 252 22.63 13.69 -1.23
N ILE A 253 23.71 12.93 -1.14
CA ILE A 253 24.93 13.13 -1.93
C ILE A 253 25.48 11.77 -2.33
N ASN A 254 25.93 11.65 -3.58
CA ASN A 254 26.81 10.55 -3.97
C ASN A 254 28.21 10.79 -3.35
N SER A 255 28.49 10.09 -2.25
CA SER A 255 29.69 10.34 -1.43
C SER A 255 30.99 9.97 -2.14
N LYS A 256 30.94 9.15 -3.19
CA LYS A 256 32.12 8.84 -4.03
C LYS A 256 32.45 9.98 -5.00
N VAL A 257 31.43 10.73 -5.45
CA VAL A 257 31.59 11.79 -6.46
C VAL A 257 31.81 13.15 -5.80
N ALA A 258 31.13 13.42 -4.68
CA ALA A 258 31.20 14.72 -4.00
C ALA A 258 31.49 14.57 -2.49
N PRO A 259 32.65 13.99 -2.11
CA PRO A 259 33.00 13.74 -0.72
C PRO A 259 33.13 15.02 0.11
N SER A 260 33.41 16.17 -0.51
CA SER A 260 33.59 17.47 0.19
C SER A 260 32.43 18.44 -0.01
N SER A 261 31.24 17.92 -0.31
CA SER A 261 30.04 18.73 -0.51
C SER A 261 29.64 19.50 0.76
N TRP A 262 28.89 20.60 0.60
CA TRP A 262 28.47 21.42 1.72
C TRP A 262 27.68 20.62 2.76
N ALA A 263 26.72 19.78 2.35
CA ALA A 263 25.93 19.03 3.32
C ALA A 263 26.77 17.97 4.06
N HIS A 264 27.72 17.30 3.39
CA HIS A 264 28.66 16.39 4.07
C HIS A 264 29.45 17.10 5.19
N ASN A 265 29.88 18.33 4.94
CA ASN A 265 30.73 19.08 5.87
C ASN A 265 29.95 19.81 6.97
N ASN A 266 28.65 20.09 6.78
CA ASN A 266 27.92 21.05 7.61
C ASN A 266 26.59 20.53 8.18
N ARG A 267 26.16 19.32 7.81
CA ARG A 267 24.84 18.79 8.19
C ARG A 267 24.96 17.46 8.92
N PRO A 268 24.11 17.18 9.92
CA PRO A 268 24.04 15.87 10.57
C PRO A 268 23.80 14.75 9.56
N HIS A 269 24.62 13.69 9.64
CA HIS A 269 24.47 12.47 8.85
C HIS A 269 23.37 11.57 9.43
N TYR A 270 22.58 10.94 8.56
CA TYR A 270 21.52 10.00 8.94
C TYR A 270 21.75 8.57 8.46
N ALA A 271 22.22 8.37 7.23
CA ALA A 271 22.32 7.05 6.64
C ALA A 271 23.27 7.01 5.43
N ASP A 272 23.86 5.84 5.17
CA ASP A 272 24.56 5.50 3.93
C ASP A 272 23.90 4.28 3.28
N MET A 273 23.54 4.40 2.00
CA MET A 273 22.89 3.34 1.23
C MET A 273 23.38 3.37 -0.22
N GLY A 274 23.91 2.25 -0.72
CA GLY A 274 24.31 2.12 -2.13
C GLY A 274 25.32 3.17 -2.65
N GLY A 275 26.15 3.74 -1.78
CA GLY A 275 27.08 4.83 -2.15
C GLY A 275 26.46 6.22 -2.16
N MET A 276 25.22 6.35 -1.70
CA MET A 276 24.56 7.62 -1.38
C MET A 276 24.56 7.83 0.13
N SER A 277 24.85 9.06 0.56
CA SER A 277 24.80 9.48 1.96
C SER A 277 23.68 10.50 2.15
N PHE A 278 22.93 10.40 3.24
CA PHE A 278 21.74 11.21 3.54
C PHE A 278 21.97 12.06 4.79
N TYR A 279 21.55 13.33 4.73
CA TYR A 279 21.82 14.34 5.76
C TYR A 279 20.58 15.18 6.07
N GLU A 280 20.50 15.73 7.28
CA GLU A 280 19.49 16.74 7.67
C GLU A 280 19.62 18.03 6.88
#